data_AF-A0A4P5QVJ1-F1
#
_entry.id   AF-A0A4P5QVJ1-F1
#
_cell.length_a   1.000
_cell.length_b   1.000
_cell.length_c   1.000
_cell.angle_alpha   90.00
_cell.angle_beta   90.00
_cell.angle_gamma   90.00
#
_symmetry.space_group_name_H-M   'P 1'
#
loop_
_entity.id
_entity.type
_entity.pdbx_description
1 polymer ?
#
loop_
_entity_poly.entity_id
_entity_poly.type
_entity_poly.pdbx_seq_one_letter_code
_entity_poly.pdbx_strand_id
1 'polypeptide(L)'
;MTHISTPADTRPHSDRFRGGGRERNCLAALIRSLLFVCLWGSIAGLAGTCRGQAGAEKPVAAKPAGARVGYTLILFGCEDTVVKAAGIDMHKTLGGPYLGTWHEMWGQKRIQPGRLDGLERGDFDMLLLATPHCYPDAEAWAGAVGLDSTPAILCAAGVKNNPNFRLVWQSWYWARTEPRGDKKVLHWKPHQEPPDGLRALEKLTDQINAKHGRKVMVISPVEEATCKLIEMVAAGKFPGITDPEELWGPWTRQTDPMWRPGSHLRTLFAYCNVATMYGVSPIGLNPDFSGLKFGGGKTVPETFNDLAPITEEQRKILQQIVWDTVSNYPYSGVKKP
;
A
#
# COMPACT_ATOMS: atom_id res chain seq x y z
N MET A 1 -13.85 57.21 24.72
CA MET A 1 -15.18 56.60 24.52
C MET A 1 -14.99 55.12 24.27
N THR A 2 -15.46 54.32 25.24
CA THR A 2 -15.97 52.94 25.13
C THR A 2 -15.22 51.87 24.31
N HIS A 3 -14.53 51.02 25.07
CA HIS A 3 -14.34 49.57 24.84
C HIS A 3 -15.57 48.87 24.26
N ILE A 4 -15.37 47.87 23.39
CA ILE A 4 -15.89 46.49 23.56
C ILE A 4 -14.86 45.50 22.98
N SER A 5 -14.44 44.57 23.83
CA SER A 5 -13.62 43.39 23.51
C SER A 5 -14.51 42.13 23.53
N THR A 6 -13.96 41.01 23.04
CA THR A 6 -14.33 39.57 23.21
C THR A 6 -15.30 38.90 22.20
N PRO A 7 -15.26 37.55 22.05
CA PRO A 7 -14.12 36.61 22.08
C PRO A 7 -14.16 35.51 20.99
N ALA A 8 -13.10 34.69 20.96
CA ALA A 8 -12.91 33.48 20.17
C ALA A 8 -13.96 32.38 20.44
N ASP A 9 -14.47 31.75 19.37
CA ASP A 9 -15.27 30.53 19.44
C ASP A 9 -14.37 29.32 19.13
N THR A 10 -14.13 28.53 20.17
CA THR A 10 -13.45 27.23 20.10
C THR A 10 -14.52 26.16 20.27
N ARG A 11 -14.91 25.49 19.18
CA ARG A 11 -15.71 24.28 19.27
C ARG A 11 -15.18 23.16 18.38
N PRO A 12 -14.97 21.96 18.94
CA PRO A 12 -14.53 20.78 18.19
C PRO A 12 -15.72 20.14 17.47
N HIS A 13 -15.58 19.90 16.17
CA HIS A 13 -16.48 19.04 15.42
C HIS A 13 -16.05 17.57 15.58
N SER A 14 -16.52 16.95 16.66
CA SER A 14 -16.60 15.50 16.77
C SER A 14 -18.04 15.15 17.12
N ASP A 15 -18.77 14.57 16.16
CA ASP A 15 -19.86 13.61 16.40
C ASP A 15 -20.65 13.41 15.11
N ARG A 16 -20.43 12.26 14.47
CA ARG A 16 -21.41 11.55 13.64
C ARG A 16 -20.80 10.19 13.31
N PHE A 17 -21.01 9.20 14.18
CA PHE A 17 -21.21 7.79 13.84
C PHE A 17 -21.48 6.99 15.14
N ARG A 18 -22.73 7.05 15.60
CA ARG A 18 -23.43 6.05 16.45
C ARG A 18 -24.90 6.11 16.01
N GLY A 19 -25.65 5.03 15.83
CA GLY A 19 -25.44 3.61 15.98
C GLY A 19 -26.73 2.89 15.57
N GLY A 20 -26.76 1.56 15.63
CA GLY A 20 -28.01 0.80 15.50
C GLY A 20 -27.77 -0.67 15.21
N GLY A 21 -27.77 -1.50 16.26
CA GLY A 21 -27.73 -2.95 16.13
C GLY A 21 -27.71 -3.64 17.50
N ARG A 22 -28.92 -3.88 18.04
CA ARG A 22 -29.19 -4.56 19.32
C ARG A 22 -28.81 -6.04 19.30
N GLU A 23 -28.21 -6.46 20.40
CA GLU A 23 -28.51 -7.64 21.24
C GLU A 23 -28.84 -8.99 20.57
N ARG A 24 -28.09 -10.03 20.95
CA ARG A 24 -28.64 -11.17 21.71
C ARG A 24 -27.54 -11.97 22.42
N ASN A 25 -27.86 -12.30 23.66
CA ASN A 25 -27.10 -13.13 24.61
C ASN A 25 -26.95 -14.57 24.12
N CYS A 26 -25.87 -15.26 24.53
CA CYS A 26 -26.00 -16.54 25.24
C CYS A 26 -24.69 -16.99 25.91
N LEU A 27 -24.89 -17.67 27.02
CA LEU A 27 -23.98 -18.07 28.08
C LEU A 27 -23.16 -19.32 27.72
N ALA A 28 -21.94 -19.39 28.29
CA ALA A 28 -21.22 -20.54 28.85
C ALA A 28 -21.38 -21.97 28.27
N ALA A 29 -20.26 -22.67 28.03
CA ALA A 29 -19.81 -23.74 28.94
C ALA A 29 -18.48 -24.40 28.49
N LEU A 30 -17.83 -24.93 29.52
CA LEU A 30 -16.54 -25.62 29.65
C LEU A 30 -16.51 -27.06 29.05
N ILE A 31 -15.28 -27.59 28.91
CA ILE A 31 -14.84 -28.97 29.30
C ILE A 31 -14.55 -30.07 28.24
N ARG A 32 -13.28 -30.54 28.33
CA ARG A 32 -12.68 -31.89 28.13
C ARG A 32 -12.37 -32.44 26.72
N SER A 33 -11.06 -32.44 26.46
CA SER A 33 -10.17 -33.57 26.18
C SER A 33 -10.78 -34.93 25.79
N LEU A 34 -10.25 -35.51 24.70
CA LEU A 34 -9.82 -36.92 24.68
C LEU A 34 -8.85 -37.18 23.52
N LEU A 35 -7.69 -37.71 23.91
CA LEU A 35 -6.67 -38.34 23.08
C LEU A 35 -7.24 -39.58 22.38
N PHE A 36 -6.93 -39.77 21.10
CA PHE A 36 -6.93 -41.09 20.48
C PHE A 36 -5.60 -41.30 19.75
N VAL A 37 -4.80 -42.19 20.32
CA VAL A 37 -3.58 -42.78 19.76
C VAL A 37 -3.92 -44.24 19.47
N CYS A 38 -3.80 -44.67 18.21
CA CYS A 38 -3.63 -46.04 17.69
C CYS A 38 -3.16 -45.86 16.23
N LEU A 39 -1.91 -46.00 15.80
CA LEU A 39 -0.94 -47.11 15.81
C LEU A 39 -1.38 -48.32 14.95
N TRP A 40 -0.45 -48.79 14.12
CA TRP A 40 -0.46 -49.94 13.17
C TRP A 40 -1.10 -49.66 11.79
N GLY A 41 -0.51 -50.06 10.67
CA GLY A 41 0.71 -50.81 10.43
C GLY A 41 1.01 -50.89 8.92
N SER A 42 2.29 -51.08 8.59
CA SER A 42 2.79 -51.27 7.25
C SER A 42 2.26 -52.57 6.64
N ILE A 43 1.71 -52.50 5.42
CA ILE A 43 1.60 -53.66 4.52
C ILE A 43 2.30 -53.28 3.22
N ALA A 44 3.45 -53.90 3.00
CA ALA A 44 4.08 -54.02 1.70
C ALA A 44 3.37 -55.12 0.91
N GLY A 45 2.90 -54.80 -0.30
CA GLY A 45 2.30 -55.73 -1.22
C GLY A 45 2.56 -55.30 -2.66
N LEU A 46 3.48 -55.99 -3.32
CA LEU A 46 3.74 -55.93 -4.76
C LEU A 46 2.56 -56.54 -5.53
N ALA A 47 1.99 -55.79 -6.47
CA ALA A 47 1.35 -56.33 -7.68
C ALA A 47 1.22 -55.20 -8.71
N GLY A 48 1.94 -55.31 -9.82
CA GLY A 48 1.80 -54.41 -10.95
C GLY A 48 0.53 -54.73 -11.74
N THR A 49 -0.10 -53.69 -12.29
CA THR A 49 -0.75 -53.74 -13.61
C THR A 49 -1.12 -52.32 -14.08
N CYS A 50 -0.93 -52.09 -15.38
CA CYS A 50 -1.59 -51.08 -16.21
C CYS A 50 -1.29 -49.60 -15.90
N ARG A 51 -0.16 -49.13 -16.43
CA ARG A 51 0.15 -47.70 -16.59
C ARG A 51 -0.72 -47.13 -17.72
N GLY A 52 -1.98 -46.84 -17.43
CA GLY A 52 -2.75 -45.87 -18.20
C GLY A 52 -2.11 -44.50 -17.97
N GLN A 53 -1.59 -43.87 -19.02
CA GLN A 53 -1.22 -42.45 -18.99
C GLN A 53 -2.51 -41.63 -18.90
N ALA A 54 -3.08 -41.54 -17.69
CA ALA A 54 -3.93 -40.42 -17.35
C ALA A 54 -3.02 -39.19 -17.43
N GLY A 55 -3.32 -38.28 -18.36
CA GLY A 55 -2.67 -36.98 -18.41
C GLY A 55 -2.80 -36.35 -17.03
N ALA A 56 -1.69 -36.24 -16.31
CA ALA A 56 -1.67 -35.53 -15.05
C ALA A 56 -2.10 -34.09 -15.36
N GLU A 57 -3.33 -33.74 -14.97
CA GLU A 57 -3.74 -32.34 -14.91
C GLU A 57 -2.64 -31.60 -14.16
N LYS A 58 -2.05 -30.59 -14.81
CA LYS A 58 -1.07 -29.73 -14.16
C LYS A 58 -1.69 -29.28 -12.84
N PRO A 59 -1.01 -29.46 -11.70
CA PRO A 59 -1.52 -28.97 -10.43
C PRO A 59 -1.91 -27.51 -10.61
N VAL A 60 -3.20 -27.21 -10.43
CA VAL A 60 -3.68 -25.83 -10.44
C VAL A 60 -2.91 -25.13 -9.34
N ALA A 61 -2.10 -24.15 -9.71
CA ALA A 61 -1.29 -23.40 -8.75
C ALA A 61 -2.22 -22.89 -7.64
N ALA A 62 -1.89 -23.20 -6.39
CA ALA A 62 -2.67 -22.76 -5.25
C ALA A 62 -2.77 -21.23 -5.31
N LYS A 63 -4.00 -20.72 -5.16
CA LYS A 63 -4.22 -19.27 -5.15
C LYS A 63 -3.44 -18.62 -4.01
N PRO A 64 -2.90 -17.41 -4.20
CA PRO A 64 -2.22 -16.69 -3.12
C PRO A 64 -3.20 -16.42 -1.97
N ALA A 65 -2.75 -16.67 -0.73
CA ALA A 65 -3.55 -16.38 0.45
C ALA A 65 -3.70 -14.87 0.68
N GLY A 66 -4.91 -14.42 0.96
CA GLY A 66 -5.22 -13.03 1.32
C GLY A 66 -4.85 -12.70 2.76
N ALA A 67 -5.12 -11.44 3.12
CA ALA A 67 -4.77 -10.87 4.43
C ALA A 67 -5.79 -9.81 4.85
N ARG A 68 -5.91 -9.55 6.16
CA ARG A 68 -6.60 -8.38 6.71
C ARG A 68 -5.66 -7.17 6.59
N VAL A 69 -5.90 -6.31 5.61
CA VAL A 69 -5.00 -5.20 5.30
C VAL A 69 -5.60 -3.90 5.83
N GLY A 70 -4.87 -3.27 6.75
CA GLY A 70 -5.12 -1.88 7.14
C GLY A 70 -4.57 -0.96 6.08
N TYR A 71 -5.37 0.00 5.65
CA TYR A 71 -5.01 0.95 4.61
C TYR A 71 -4.85 2.35 5.24
N THR A 72 -3.63 2.90 5.10
CA THR A 72 -3.16 4.18 5.69
C THR A 72 -2.41 5.00 4.61
N LEU A 73 -3.01 5.15 3.43
CA LEU A 73 -2.52 5.88 2.25
C LEU A 73 -3.25 7.23 2.08
N ILE A 74 -2.58 8.19 1.44
CA ILE A 74 -3.19 9.45 1.01
C ILE A 74 -4.02 9.33 -0.29
N LEU A 75 -3.76 8.29 -1.10
CA LEU A 75 -4.32 8.12 -2.44
C LEU A 75 -4.74 6.66 -2.66
N PHE A 76 -5.86 6.27 -2.04
CA PHE A 76 -6.44 4.92 -2.16
C PHE A 76 -7.21 4.71 -3.47
N GLY A 77 -7.42 3.43 -3.75
CA GLY A 77 -8.69 2.97 -4.31
C GLY A 77 -8.54 1.96 -5.43
N CYS A 78 -7.31 1.67 -5.86
CA CYS A 78 -7.05 0.79 -6.99
C CYS A 78 -6.60 -0.62 -6.57
N GLU A 79 -6.10 -0.78 -5.34
CA GLU A 79 -5.53 -2.03 -4.84
C GLU A 79 -6.55 -3.17 -4.86
N ASP A 80 -7.77 -2.95 -4.37
CA ASP A 80 -8.80 -4.00 -4.30
C ASP A 80 -9.15 -4.56 -5.68
N THR A 81 -9.14 -3.71 -6.72
CA THR A 81 -9.34 -4.16 -8.09
C THR A 81 -8.20 -5.06 -8.57
N VAL A 82 -6.96 -4.70 -8.24
CA VAL A 82 -5.78 -5.51 -8.59
C VAL A 82 -5.76 -6.82 -7.80
N VAL A 83 -6.10 -6.79 -6.51
CA VAL A 83 -6.25 -7.97 -5.65
C VAL A 83 -7.27 -8.94 -6.24
N LYS A 84 -8.43 -8.43 -6.66
CA LYS A 84 -9.48 -9.23 -7.30
C LYS A 84 -8.99 -9.84 -8.61
N ALA A 85 -8.31 -9.06 -9.45
CA ALA A 85 -7.75 -9.54 -10.72
C ALA A 85 -6.66 -10.62 -10.52
N ALA A 86 -5.89 -10.52 -9.43
CA ALA A 86 -4.87 -11.49 -9.05
C ALA A 86 -5.45 -12.78 -8.44
N GLY A 87 -6.76 -12.86 -8.21
CA GLY A 87 -7.40 -14.03 -7.59
C GLY A 87 -6.92 -14.30 -6.16
N ILE A 88 -6.55 -13.24 -5.43
CA ILE A 88 -6.14 -13.33 -4.03
C ILE A 88 -7.38 -13.55 -3.16
N ASP A 89 -7.60 -14.78 -2.73
CA ASP A 89 -8.77 -15.16 -1.93
C ASP A 89 -8.62 -14.62 -0.50
N MET A 90 -9.73 -14.25 0.16
CA MET A 90 -9.77 -13.80 1.56
C MET A 90 -9.04 -12.48 1.87
N HIS A 91 -8.71 -11.66 0.87
CA HIS A 91 -8.30 -10.27 1.12
C HIS A 91 -9.44 -9.51 1.81
N LYS A 92 -9.11 -8.76 2.86
CA LYS A 92 -10.06 -7.89 3.55
C LYS A 92 -9.47 -6.51 3.78
N THR A 93 -10.03 -5.53 3.10
CA THR A 93 -9.76 -4.11 3.29
C THR A 93 -10.33 -3.63 4.63
N LEU A 94 -9.46 -3.11 5.48
CA LEU A 94 -9.81 -2.52 6.77
C LEU A 94 -9.30 -1.07 6.82
N GLY A 95 -10.00 -0.22 7.57
CA GLY A 95 -9.48 1.10 7.91
C GLY A 95 -8.24 0.94 8.80
N GLY A 96 -7.09 1.47 8.38
CA GLY A 96 -5.90 1.50 9.21
C GLY A 96 -6.02 2.50 10.37
N PRO A 97 -5.07 2.50 11.32
CA PRO A 97 -5.02 3.51 12.36
C PRO A 97 -4.92 4.91 11.75
N TYR A 98 -5.69 5.85 12.28
CA TYR A 98 -5.58 7.26 11.92
C TYR A 98 -4.44 7.90 12.72
N LEU A 99 -3.38 8.31 12.02
CA LEU A 99 -2.14 8.82 12.63
C LEU A 99 -2.06 10.36 12.62
N GLY A 100 -3.16 11.05 12.33
CA GLY A 100 -3.21 12.51 12.19
C GLY A 100 -3.35 12.95 10.74
N THR A 101 -2.88 14.16 10.41
CA THR A 101 -2.77 14.53 9.00
C THR A 101 -1.63 13.69 8.42
N TRP A 102 -1.87 13.00 7.31
CA TRP A 102 -0.95 12.04 6.68
C TRP A 102 0.43 12.60 6.30
N HIS A 103 0.66 13.89 6.56
CA HIS A 103 1.89 14.63 6.37
C HIS A 103 2.83 14.53 7.58
N GLU A 104 2.31 14.22 8.78
CA GLU A 104 3.06 14.38 10.03
C GLU A 104 3.49 13.02 10.61
N MET A 105 4.70 12.57 10.26
CA MET A 105 5.28 11.32 10.80
C MET A 105 6.06 11.55 12.09
N TRP A 106 5.42 12.19 13.08
CA TRP A 106 6.08 12.73 14.28
C TRP A 106 6.27 11.72 15.42
N GLY A 107 6.35 10.44 15.08
CA GLY A 107 6.45 9.35 16.04
C GLY A 107 5.32 9.35 17.07
N GLN A 108 5.64 8.97 18.31
CA GLN A 108 4.65 8.78 19.37
C GLN A 108 3.90 10.06 19.74
N LYS A 109 4.52 11.24 19.56
CA LYS A 109 4.00 12.53 20.05
C LYS A 109 2.65 12.92 19.45
N ARG A 110 2.34 12.46 18.23
CA ARG A 110 1.08 12.76 17.53
C ARG A 110 0.10 11.59 17.46
N ILE A 111 0.51 10.40 17.90
CA ILE A 111 -0.37 9.24 17.98
C ILE A 111 -1.27 9.42 19.20
N GLN A 112 -2.54 9.75 18.94
CA GLN A 112 -3.52 9.90 20.02
C GLN A 112 -3.75 8.56 20.76
N PRO A 113 -4.08 8.59 22.06
CA PRO A 113 -4.47 7.38 22.79
C PRO A 113 -5.58 6.61 22.07
N GLY A 114 -5.49 5.28 22.08
CA GLY A 114 -6.48 4.40 21.44
C GLY A 114 -6.28 4.18 19.94
N ARG A 115 -5.43 4.98 19.26
CA ARG A 115 -5.27 4.88 17.80
C ARG A 115 -4.54 3.63 17.34
N LEU A 116 -3.72 3.02 18.22
CA LEU A 116 -2.99 1.79 17.91
C LEU A 116 -3.73 0.54 18.39
N ASP A 117 -4.85 0.65 19.09
CA ASP A 117 -5.51 -0.49 19.75
C ASP A 117 -5.82 -1.64 18.78
N GLY A 118 -6.23 -1.34 17.54
CA GLY A 118 -6.49 -2.36 16.54
C GLY A 118 -5.23 -3.11 16.09
N LEU A 119 -4.10 -2.40 15.95
CA LEU A 119 -2.81 -3.03 15.69
C LEU A 119 -2.39 -3.88 16.88
N GLU A 120 -2.48 -3.33 18.10
CA GLU A 120 -2.08 -4.03 19.31
C GLU A 120 -2.93 -5.27 19.58
N ARG A 121 -4.21 -5.29 19.22
CA ARG A 121 -5.07 -6.48 19.31
C ARG A 121 -4.79 -7.54 18.24
N GLY A 122 -4.02 -7.21 17.20
CA GLY A 122 -3.79 -8.12 16.07
C GLY A 122 -4.94 -8.16 15.06
N ASP A 123 -5.71 -7.08 14.93
CA ASP A 123 -6.84 -6.99 14.00
C ASP A 123 -6.39 -6.97 12.52
N PHE A 124 -5.11 -6.66 12.28
CA PHE A 124 -4.49 -6.55 10.97
C PHE A 124 -3.37 -7.57 10.78
N ASP A 125 -3.26 -8.11 9.59
CA ASP A 125 -2.12 -8.94 9.15
C ASP A 125 -1.08 -8.10 8.42
N MET A 126 -1.53 -7.05 7.72
CA MET A 126 -0.65 -6.06 7.11
C MET A 126 -1.18 -4.66 7.31
N LEU A 127 -0.28 -3.69 7.34
CA LEU A 127 -0.59 -2.27 7.21
C LEU A 127 0.11 -1.75 5.95
N LEU A 128 -0.65 -1.19 5.01
CA LEU A 128 -0.11 -0.49 3.85
C LEU A 128 -0.20 1.02 4.12
N LEU A 129 0.96 1.68 4.20
CA LEU A 129 1.08 3.09 4.56
C LEU A 129 1.78 3.88 3.45
N ALA A 130 1.19 5.01 3.06
CA ALA A 130 1.79 5.98 2.15
C ALA A 130 1.58 7.37 2.70
N THR A 131 2.68 8.07 2.80
CA THR A 131 2.74 9.45 3.22
C THR A 131 3.56 10.21 2.19
N PRO A 132 3.19 11.47 1.89
CA PRO A 132 4.01 12.35 1.07
C PRO A 132 5.43 12.54 1.63
N HIS A 133 5.60 12.48 2.96
CA HIS A 133 6.90 12.55 3.63
C HIS A 133 7.42 11.14 3.95
N CYS A 134 7.53 10.29 2.92
CA CYS A 134 7.87 8.87 3.05
C CYS A 134 9.31 8.58 3.47
N TYR A 135 10.20 9.58 3.43
CA TYR A 135 11.61 9.43 3.80
C TYR A 135 11.91 9.96 5.20
N PRO A 136 12.77 9.28 5.98
CA PRO A 136 13.21 9.78 7.27
C PRO A 136 13.86 11.16 7.11
N ASP A 137 13.24 12.16 7.74
CA ASP A 137 13.73 13.53 7.74
C ASP A 137 13.49 14.14 9.13
N ALA A 138 14.53 14.68 9.74
CA ALA A 138 14.45 15.12 11.13
C ALA A 138 13.49 16.31 11.32
N GLU A 139 13.33 17.17 10.32
CA GLU A 139 12.42 18.30 10.39
C GLU A 139 10.97 17.84 10.18
N ALA A 140 10.68 17.18 9.05
CA ALA A 140 9.34 16.71 8.71
C ALA A 140 8.82 15.66 9.68
N TRP A 141 9.69 14.87 10.31
CA TRP A 141 9.33 13.85 11.31
C TRP A 141 9.50 14.35 12.75
N ALA A 142 9.70 15.65 12.97
CA ALA A 142 9.80 16.28 14.30
C ALA A 142 10.83 15.60 15.24
N GLY A 143 11.96 15.19 14.66
CA GLY A 143 13.07 14.49 15.29
C GLY A 143 12.84 13.00 15.53
N ALA A 144 11.66 12.46 15.21
CA ALA A 144 11.31 11.05 15.40
C ALA A 144 11.89 10.18 14.25
N VAL A 145 13.21 10.12 14.16
CA VAL A 145 13.94 9.26 13.22
C VAL A 145 14.51 8.04 13.94
N GLY A 146 14.79 6.95 13.21
CA GLY A 146 15.28 5.70 13.83
C GLY A 146 14.17 4.92 14.54
N LEU A 147 14.48 4.27 15.66
CA LEU A 147 13.55 3.36 16.34
C LEU A 147 12.41 4.05 17.13
N ASP A 148 12.45 5.39 17.23
CA ASP A 148 11.36 6.21 17.78
C ASP A 148 10.42 6.76 16.69
N SER A 149 10.70 6.43 15.42
CA SER A 149 9.90 6.86 14.28
C SER A 149 8.52 6.19 14.24
N THR A 150 7.59 6.83 13.54
CA THR A 150 6.25 6.27 13.30
C THR A 150 6.28 4.84 12.74
N PRO A 151 7.03 4.49 11.66
CA PRO A 151 7.07 3.09 11.20
C PRO A 151 7.58 2.11 12.25
N ALA A 152 8.57 2.48 13.06
CA ALA A 152 9.09 1.62 14.13
C ALA A 152 8.03 1.37 15.22
N ILE A 153 7.27 2.40 15.60
CA ILE A 153 6.17 2.30 16.57
C ILE A 153 5.04 1.41 16.02
N LEU A 154 4.66 1.59 14.75
CA LEU A 154 3.62 0.78 14.11
C LEU A 154 4.03 -0.70 14.04
N CYS A 155 5.29 -0.98 13.70
CA CYS A 155 5.81 -2.34 13.70
C CYS A 155 5.76 -2.96 15.10
N ALA A 156 6.22 -2.23 16.12
CA ALA A 156 6.19 -2.71 17.50
C ALA A 156 4.76 -2.98 18.00
N ALA A 157 3.80 -2.10 17.68
CA ALA A 157 2.40 -2.29 18.04
C ALA A 157 1.78 -3.49 17.29
N GLY A 158 1.99 -3.59 15.98
CA GLY A 158 1.40 -4.63 15.14
C GLY A 158 1.87 -6.05 15.48
N VAL A 159 3.14 -6.22 15.89
CA VAL A 159 3.65 -7.56 16.25
C VAL A 159 3.20 -8.06 17.61
N LYS A 160 2.67 -7.20 18.48
CA LYS A 160 2.37 -7.50 19.90
C LYS A 160 1.46 -8.72 20.07
N ASN A 161 0.37 -8.79 19.31
CA ASN A 161 -0.56 -9.93 19.29
C ASN A 161 -0.73 -10.55 17.89
N ASN A 162 0.12 -10.18 16.94
CA ASN A 162 0.20 -10.82 15.64
C ASN A 162 1.67 -10.95 15.19
N PRO A 163 2.37 -12.06 15.53
CA PRO A 163 3.79 -12.21 15.20
C PRO A 163 4.08 -12.19 13.70
N ASN A 164 3.06 -12.42 12.86
CA ASN A 164 3.17 -12.41 11.40
C ASN A 164 2.88 -11.05 10.76
N PHE A 165 2.53 -10.03 11.56
CA PHE A 165 2.23 -8.68 11.06
C PHE A 165 3.35 -8.14 10.16
N ARG A 166 2.96 -7.43 9.09
CA ARG A 166 3.89 -6.70 8.21
C ARG A 166 3.44 -5.26 7.98
N LEU A 167 4.38 -4.32 8.04
CA LEU A 167 4.22 -2.98 7.52
C LEU A 167 4.76 -2.92 6.09
N VAL A 168 3.90 -2.56 5.15
CA VAL A 168 4.26 -2.22 3.77
C VAL A 168 4.31 -0.70 3.67
N TRP A 169 5.52 -0.17 3.56
CA TRP A 169 5.77 1.26 3.48
C TRP A 169 5.97 1.69 2.04
N GLN A 170 5.10 2.53 1.51
CA GLN A 170 5.16 2.98 0.13
C GLN A 170 6.07 4.21 -0.01
N SER A 171 7.07 4.13 -0.90
CA SER A 171 7.84 5.32 -1.33
C SER A 171 6.99 6.21 -2.25
N TRP A 172 7.29 7.51 -2.30
CA TRP A 172 6.44 8.47 -3.00
C TRP A 172 7.25 9.49 -3.79
N TYR A 173 7.02 9.55 -5.10
CA TYR A 173 7.60 10.58 -5.94
C TYR A 173 6.87 11.92 -5.77
N TRP A 174 7.60 12.92 -5.28
CA TRP A 174 7.07 14.28 -5.13
C TRP A 174 7.13 15.05 -6.45
N ALA A 175 6.06 15.01 -7.23
CA ALA A 175 5.97 15.79 -8.46
C ALA A 175 6.05 17.30 -8.17
N ARG A 176 7.14 17.92 -8.65
CA ARG A 176 7.29 19.37 -8.66
C ARG A 176 7.17 19.85 -10.09
N THR A 177 6.43 20.91 -10.31
CA THR A 177 6.34 21.54 -11.63
C THR A 177 6.80 22.98 -11.57
N GLU A 178 7.41 23.45 -12.65
CA GLU A 178 7.74 24.85 -12.86
C GLU A 178 6.90 25.44 -14.01
N PRO A 179 6.48 26.71 -13.92
CA PRO A 179 5.86 27.40 -15.04
C PRO A 179 6.86 27.59 -16.18
N ARG A 180 6.47 27.24 -17.41
CA ARG A 180 7.20 27.51 -18.64
C ARG A 180 6.25 28.06 -19.70
N GLY A 181 6.13 29.39 -19.74
CA GLY A 181 5.08 30.06 -20.52
C GLY A 181 3.69 29.73 -19.97
N ASP A 182 2.78 29.31 -20.85
CA ASP A 182 1.40 28.93 -20.48
C ASP A 182 1.26 27.48 -19.97
N LYS A 183 2.37 26.73 -19.92
CA LYS A 183 2.40 25.33 -19.47
C LYS A 183 3.09 25.19 -18.13
N LYS A 184 2.73 24.16 -17.38
CA LYS A 184 3.56 23.61 -16.30
C LYS A 184 4.42 22.50 -16.89
N VAL A 185 5.65 22.39 -16.43
CA VAL A 185 6.57 21.32 -16.83
C VAL A 185 7.04 20.61 -15.58
N LEU A 186 7.06 19.28 -15.61
CA LEU A 186 7.61 18.48 -14.53
C LEU A 186 9.10 18.80 -14.35
N HIS A 187 9.45 19.31 -13.16
CA HIS A 187 10.83 19.46 -12.74
C HIS A 187 11.36 18.08 -12.36
N TRP A 188 11.87 17.37 -13.37
CA TRP A 188 12.45 16.05 -13.25
C TRP A 188 13.87 16.05 -13.81
N LYS A 189 14.76 15.28 -13.18
CA LYS A 189 16.08 14.93 -13.71
C LYS A 189 16.30 13.44 -13.49
N PRO A 190 16.77 12.68 -14.49
CA PRO A 190 17.17 11.29 -14.29
C PRO A 190 18.17 11.20 -13.14
N HIS A 191 17.89 10.33 -12.18
CA HIS A 191 18.78 10.08 -11.06
C HIS A 191 19.87 9.10 -11.49
N GLN A 192 21.14 9.43 -11.26
CA GLN A 192 22.23 8.45 -11.46
C GLN A 192 22.37 7.49 -10.27
N GLU A 193 21.90 7.92 -9.10
CA GLU A 193 21.90 7.12 -7.87
C GLU A 193 20.54 7.24 -7.15
N PRO A 194 20.15 6.26 -6.32
CA PRO A 194 18.99 6.39 -5.47
C PRO A 194 19.06 7.65 -4.60
N PRO A 195 17.93 8.34 -4.33
CA PRO A 195 17.92 9.52 -3.49
C PRO A 195 18.38 9.18 -2.07
N ASP A 196 19.05 10.12 -1.38
CA ASP A 196 19.52 9.93 0.00
C ASP A 196 18.40 9.53 0.95
N GLY A 197 17.19 10.04 0.72
CA GLY A 197 15.99 9.67 1.48
C GLY A 197 15.67 8.17 1.39
N LEU A 198 15.83 7.55 0.21
CA LEU A 198 15.60 6.11 0.05
C LEU A 198 16.63 5.32 0.85
N ARG A 199 17.91 5.65 0.75
CA ARG A 199 18.98 5.00 1.52
C ARG A 199 18.75 5.12 3.03
N ALA A 200 18.25 6.26 3.49
CA ALA A 200 17.88 6.46 4.89
C ALA A 200 16.69 5.57 5.31
N LEU A 201 15.69 5.41 4.44
CA LEU A 201 14.53 4.55 4.66
C LEU A 201 14.91 3.05 4.67
N GLU A 202 15.79 2.63 3.77
CA GLU A 202 16.37 1.28 3.73
C GLU A 202 17.10 0.96 5.04
N LYS A 203 17.97 1.88 5.49
CA LYS A 203 18.66 1.75 6.78
C LYS A 203 17.70 1.68 7.96
N LEU A 204 16.65 2.49 7.98
CA LEU A 204 15.61 2.43 9.01
C LEU A 204 14.88 1.08 8.97
N THR A 205 14.58 0.58 7.78
CA THR A 205 13.95 -0.73 7.59
C THR A 205 14.82 -1.84 8.15
N ASP A 206 16.13 -1.80 7.94
CA ASP A 206 17.08 -2.76 8.54
C ASP A 206 17.11 -2.68 10.06
N GLN A 207 17.13 -1.47 10.63
CA GLN A 207 17.10 -1.28 12.09
C GLN A 207 15.83 -1.88 12.72
N ILE A 208 14.66 -1.62 12.10
CA ILE A 208 13.38 -2.16 12.55
C ILE A 208 13.38 -3.69 12.41
N ASN A 209 13.77 -4.21 11.26
CA ASN A 209 13.78 -5.66 11.01
C ASN A 209 14.75 -6.39 11.94
N ALA A 210 15.93 -5.82 12.21
CA ALA A 210 16.90 -6.36 13.16
C ALA A 210 16.33 -6.40 14.59
N LYS A 211 15.68 -5.32 15.05
CA LYS A 211 15.01 -5.26 16.36
C LYS A 211 13.98 -6.38 16.55
N HIS A 212 13.28 -6.76 15.48
CA HIS A 212 12.24 -7.78 15.52
C HIS A 212 12.72 -9.18 15.09
N GLY A 213 13.99 -9.34 14.69
CA GLY A 213 14.55 -10.60 14.22
C GLY A 213 13.92 -11.15 12.93
N ARG A 214 13.15 -10.35 12.19
CA ARG A 214 12.45 -10.74 10.95
C ARG A 214 12.11 -9.53 10.10
N LYS A 215 11.73 -9.77 8.84
CA LYS A 215 11.21 -8.75 7.92
C LYS A 215 9.77 -8.33 8.31
N VAL A 216 9.64 -7.48 9.32
CA VAL A 216 8.36 -6.88 9.74
C VAL A 216 8.03 -5.66 8.88
N MET A 217 9.02 -4.89 8.44
CA MET A 217 8.86 -3.77 7.52
C MET A 217 9.45 -4.11 6.15
N VAL A 218 8.70 -3.79 5.11
CA VAL A 218 9.15 -3.82 3.71
C VAL A 218 8.76 -2.52 3.01
N ILE A 219 9.42 -2.23 1.91
CA ILE A 219 9.21 -1.01 1.12
C ILE A 219 8.53 -1.37 -0.20
N SER A 220 7.38 -0.75 -0.50
CA SER A 220 6.78 -0.76 -1.84
C SER A 220 7.47 0.33 -2.68
N PRO A 221 8.29 -0.02 -3.70
CA PRO A 221 9.14 0.91 -4.45
C PRO A 221 8.35 1.68 -5.52
N VAL A 222 7.31 2.39 -5.09
CA VAL A 222 6.42 3.14 -5.97
C VAL A 222 7.12 4.33 -6.61
N GLU A 223 7.98 5.04 -5.87
CA GLU A 223 8.77 6.13 -6.43
C GLU A 223 9.68 5.63 -7.56
N GLU A 224 10.41 4.54 -7.35
CA GLU A 224 11.35 3.99 -8.32
C GLU A 224 10.63 3.56 -9.61
N ALA A 225 9.46 2.93 -9.47
CA ALA A 225 8.61 2.58 -10.61
C ALA A 225 8.09 3.85 -11.33
N THR A 226 7.76 4.90 -10.58
CA THR A 226 7.28 6.19 -11.12
C THR A 226 8.39 6.88 -11.92
N CYS A 227 9.60 6.94 -11.39
CA CYS A 227 10.78 7.49 -12.06
C CYS A 227 11.04 6.79 -13.41
N LYS A 228 10.96 5.45 -13.45
CA LYS A 228 11.10 4.69 -14.71
C LYS A 228 10.02 5.02 -15.73
N LEU A 229 8.78 5.23 -15.29
CA LEU A 229 7.70 5.65 -16.19
C LEU A 229 7.95 7.08 -16.72
N ILE A 230 8.36 8.00 -15.86
CA ILE A 230 8.75 9.37 -16.26
C ILE A 230 9.86 9.34 -17.31
N GLU A 231 10.92 8.56 -17.08
CA GLU A 231 12.03 8.42 -18.03
C GLU A 231 11.57 7.85 -19.38
N MET A 232 10.66 6.88 -19.36
CA MET A 232 10.10 6.29 -20.57
C MET A 232 9.25 7.30 -21.37
N VAL A 233 8.42 8.10 -20.69
CA VAL A 233 7.64 9.18 -21.31
C VAL A 233 8.57 10.25 -21.87
N ALA A 234 9.55 10.71 -21.07
CA ALA A 234 10.52 11.72 -21.50
C ALA A 234 11.37 11.26 -22.71
N ALA A 235 11.59 9.95 -22.84
CA ALA A 235 12.27 9.35 -23.99
C ALA A 235 11.33 9.10 -25.21
N GLY A 236 10.05 9.47 -25.13
CA GLY A 236 9.07 9.25 -26.19
C GLY A 236 8.70 7.78 -26.42
N LYS A 237 8.92 6.92 -25.42
CA LYS A 237 8.73 5.46 -25.53
C LYS A 237 7.41 4.97 -24.91
N PHE A 238 6.67 5.83 -24.24
CA PHE A 238 5.36 5.49 -23.69
C PHE A 238 4.26 5.90 -24.67
N PRO A 239 3.42 4.97 -25.16
CA PRO A 239 2.44 5.29 -26.19
C PRO A 239 1.37 6.25 -25.65
N GLY A 240 1.05 7.30 -26.44
CA GLY A 240 -0.06 8.22 -26.15
C GLY A 240 0.19 9.28 -25.08
N ILE A 241 1.35 9.30 -24.42
CA ILE A 241 1.76 10.37 -23.49
C ILE A 241 3.12 10.87 -23.92
N THR A 242 3.25 12.17 -24.15
CA THR A 242 4.48 12.77 -24.68
C THR A 242 5.19 13.69 -23.70
N ASP A 243 4.49 14.18 -22.70
CA ASP A 243 5.03 15.02 -21.63
C ASP A 243 4.86 14.29 -20.28
N PRO A 244 5.92 14.10 -19.48
CA PRO A 244 5.81 13.49 -18.15
C PRO A 244 4.80 14.17 -17.23
N GLU A 245 4.52 15.45 -17.44
CA GLU A 245 3.54 16.23 -16.68
C GLU A 245 2.11 15.68 -16.84
N GLU A 246 1.79 15.10 -18.00
CA GLU A 246 0.47 14.51 -18.31
C GLU A 246 0.14 13.28 -17.43
N LEU A 247 1.13 12.67 -16.78
CA LEU A 247 0.93 11.55 -15.84
C LEU A 247 0.12 11.95 -14.60
N TRP A 248 0.02 13.24 -14.29
CA TRP A 248 -0.78 13.79 -13.19
C TRP A 248 -2.14 14.34 -13.64
N GLY A 249 -2.61 13.96 -14.84
CA GLY A 249 -3.93 14.31 -15.37
C GLY A 249 -4.09 15.80 -15.71
N PRO A 250 -5.29 16.24 -16.16
CA PRO A 250 -5.49 17.63 -16.54
C PRO A 250 -5.54 18.56 -15.31
N TRP A 251 -4.47 19.32 -15.08
CA TRP A 251 -4.40 20.69 -15.59
C TRP A 251 -5.43 21.71 -15.09
N THR A 252 -6.10 21.56 -13.95
CA THR A 252 -6.83 22.73 -13.41
C THR A 252 -5.86 23.67 -12.69
N ARG A 253 -5.88 24.95 -13.07
CA ARG A 253 -4.96 26.03 -12.64
C ARG A 253 -4.85 26.22 -11.11
N GLN A 254 -5.66 25.52 -10.31
CA GLN A 254 -5.85 25.68 -8.88
C GLN A 254 -5.42 24.47 -8.02
N THR A 255 -4.92 23.38 -8.63
CA THR A 255 -4.54 22.17 -7.87
C THR A 255 -3.06 21.82 -8.03
N ASP A 256 -2.46 21.38 -6.92
CA ASP A 256 -1.07 20.91 -6.84
C ASP A 256 -1.01 19.49 -7.46
N PRO A 257 -0.08 19.26 -8.42
CA PRO A 257 0.04 18.00 -9.17
C PRO A 257 0.06 16.79 -8.25
N MET A 258 0.81 16.90 -7.16
CA MET A 258 1.13 15.78 -6.30
C MET A 258 -0.14 15.09 -5.79
N TRP A 259 -1.22 15.85 -5.56
CA TRP A 259 -2.45 15.31 -4.99
C TRP A 259 -3.37 14.62 -5.99
N ARG A 260 -3.03 14.65 -7.28
CA ARG A 260 -3.91 14.16 -8.35
C ARG A 260 -3.13 13.30 -9.34
N PRO A 261 -2.56 12.16 -8.94
CA PRO A 261 -2.01 11.23 -9.93
C PRO A 261 -3.10 10.81 -10.93
N GLY A 262 -2.73 10.79 -12.21
CA GLY A 262 -3.56 10.26 -13.29
C GLY A 262 -3.74 8.76 -13.17
N SER A 263 -4.55 8.19 -14.06
CA SER A 263 -4.87 6.76 -14.06
C SER A 263 -3.64 5.86 -14.14
N HIS A 264 -2.67 6.21 -15.00
CA HIS A 264 -1.43 5.44 -15.21
C HIS A 264 -0.64 5.27 -13.90
N LEU A 265 -0.46 6.37 -13.16
CA LEU A 265 0.23 6.36 -11.87
C LEU A 265 -0.57 5.60 -10.81
N ARG A 266 -1.90 5.80 -10.73
CA ARG A 266 -2.73 5.05 -9.77
C ARG A 266 -2.69 3.54 -9.99
N THR A 267 -2.73 3.11 -11.26
CA THR A 267 -2.56 1.70 -11.62
C THR A 267 -1.17 1.19 -11.28
N LEU A 268 -0.12 1.96 -11.58
CA LEU A 268 1.25 1.63 -11.21
C LEU A 268 1.40 1.44 -9.70
N PHE A 269 0.84 2.35 -8.89
CA PHE A 269 0.88 2.28 -7.43
C PHE A 269 0.21 1.01 -6.91
N ALA A 270 -1.00 0.73 -7.39
CA ALA A 270 -1.74 -0.46 -6.98
C ALA A 270 -1.00 -1.76 -7.35
N TYR A 271 -0.40 -1.83 -8.53
CA TYR A 271 0.43 -2.98 -8.91
C TYR A 271 1.64 -3.12 -7.97
N CYS A 272 2.38 -2.04 -7.69
CA CYS A 272 3.52 -2.08 -6.77
C CYS A 272 3.11 -2.56 -5.37
N ASN A 273 2.02 -2.00 -4.85
CA ASN A 273 1.51 -2.31 -3.52
C ASN A 273 1.05 -3.78 -3.42
N VAL A 274 0.25 -4.25 -4.37
CA VAL A 274 -0.23 -5.65 -4.37
C VAL A 274 0.93 -6.64 -4.58
N ALA A 275 1.87 -6.33 -5.48
CA ALA A 275 3.06 -7.15 -5.67
C ALA A 275 3.90 -7.22 -4.38
N THR A 276 4.07 -6.11 -3.66
CA THR A 276 4.84 -6.06 -2.40
C THR A 276 4.11 -6.76 -1.24
N MET A 277 2.79 -6.61 -1.14
CA MET A 277 1.97 -7.28 -0.13
C MET A 277 1.99 -8.80 -0.30
N TYR A 278 1.73 -9.28 -1.53
CA TYR A 278 1.41 -10.68 -1.79
C TYR A 278 2.49 -11.45 -2.56
N GLY A 279 3.53 -10.79 -3.06
CA GLY A 279 4.55 -11.43 -3.90
C GLY A 279 4.01 -11.91 -5.26
N VAL A 280 2.89 -11.35 -5.73
CA VAL A 280 2.23 -11.74 -6.98
C VAL A 280 2.69 -10.83 -8.11
N SER A 281 3.01 -11.43 -9.26
CA SER A 281 3.34 -10.65 -10.46
C SER A 281 2.10 -9.95 -11.02
N PRO A 282 2.18 -8.64 -11.36
CA PRO A 282 1.10 -7.94 -12.02
C PRO A 282 0.98 -8.27 -13.51
N ILE A 283 1.94 -8.99 -14.10
CA ILE A 283 1.98 -9.30 -15.53
C ILE A 283 0.76 -10.14 -15.92
N GLY A 284 0.02 -9.67 -16.92
CA GLY A 284 -1.17 -10.34 -17.44
C GLY A 284 -2.44 -10.10 -16.63
N LEU A 285 -2.39 -9.35 -15.53
CA LEU A 285 -3.58 -8.99 -14.77
C LEU A 285 -4.44 -7.98 -15.54
N ASN A 286 -5.76 -8.16 -15.54
CA ASN A 286 -6.68 -7.22 -16.17
C ASN A 286 -7.69 -6.66 -15.15
N PRO A 287 -7.24 -5.80 -14.23
CA PRO A 287 -8.11 -5.14 -13.26
C PRO A 287 -9.13 -4.22 -13.94
N ASP A 288 -10.38 -4.33 -13.50
CA ASP A 288 -11.49 -3.47 -13.91
C ASP A 288 -11.61 -2.24 -13.01
N PHE A 289 -11.03 -1.13 -13.46
CA PHE A 289 -11.05 0.14 -12.73
C PHE A 289 -12.30 1.00 -13.01
N SER A 290 -13.22 0.55 -13.87
CA SER A 290 -14.34 1.38 -14.36
C SER A 290 -15.29 1.86 -13.26
N GLY A 291 -15.41 1.12 -12.17
CA GLY A 291 -16.25 1.46 -11.02
C GLY A 291 -15.61 2.44 -10.04
N LEU A 292 -14.34 2.81 -10.21
CA LEU A 292 -13.62 3.63 -9.24
C LEU A 292 -13.94 5.12 -9.43
N LYS A 293 -14.17 5.78 -8.28
CA LYS A 293 -14.37 7.22 -8.18
C LYS A 293 -13.40 7.80 -7.17
N PHE A 294 -12.81 8.94 -7.50
CA PHE A 294 -11.86 9.66 -6.68
C PHE A 294 -12.40 11.06 -6.35
N GLY A 295 -11.93 11.61 -5.23
CA GLY A 295 -12.44 12.88 -4.71
C GLY A 295 -13.70 12.70 -3.87
N GLY A 296 -14.07 13.76 -3.14
CA GLY A 296 -15.20 13.79 -2.24
C GLY A 296 -15.16 15.02 -1.32
N GLY A 297 -16.29 15.32 -0.68
CA GLY A 297 -16.41 16.55 0.13
C GLY A 297 -16.55 17.79 -0.76
N LYS A 298 -15.54 18.67 -0.77
CA LYS A 298 -15.56 19.94 -1.55
C LYS A 298 -15.01 19.81 -2.98
N THR A 299 -14.46 18.65 -3.36
CA THR A 299 -13.93 18.42 -4.72
C THR A 299 -14.96 17.69 -5.59
N VAL A 300 -14.95 17.94 -6.89
CA VAL A 300 -15.78 17.21 -7.86
C VAL A 300 -15.32 15.75 -7.92
N PRO A 301 -16.23 14.77 -7.75
CA PRO A 301 -15.90 13.37 -7.97
C PRO A 301 -15.51 13.11 -9.41
N GLU A 302 -14.37 12.44 -9.62
CA GLU A 302 -13.85 12.06 -10.94
C GLU A 302 -13.84 10.53 -11.02
N THR A 303 -14.19 9.98 -12.18
CA THR A 303 -14.04 8.55 -12.45
C THR A 303 -12.61 8.23 -12.86
N PHE A 304 -12.20 6.97 -12.72
CA PHE A 304 -10.89 6.52 -13.20
C PHE A 304 -10.65 6.83 -14.68
N ASN A 305 -11.68 6.73 -15.51
CA ASN A 305 -11.57 7.00 -16.95
C ASN A 305 -11.45 8.50 -17.25
N ASP A 306 -11.95 9.38 -16.37
CA ASP A 306 -11.76 10.82 -16.48
C ASP A 306 -10.30 11.22 -16.25
N LEU A 307 -9.53 10.37 -15.56
CA LEU A 307 -8.09 10.54 -15.29
C LEU A 307 -7.19 9.99 -16.42
N ALA A 308 -7.76 9.79 -17.62
CA ALA A 308 -7.24 9.14 -18.82
C ALA A 308 -7.45 7.60 -18.87
N PRO A 309 -7.99 7.02 -19.95
CA PRO A 309 -8.08 5.57 -20.09
C PRO A 309 -6.70 4.95 -20.35
N ILE A 310 -6.45 3.76 -19.82
CA ILE A 310 -5.21 2.99 -20.03
C ILE A 310 -5.43 1.98 -21.15
N THR A 311 -4.65 2.07 -22.22
CA THR A 311 -4.66 1.08 -23.32
C THR A 311 -4.03 -0.23 -22.88
N GLU A 312 -4.30 -1.32 -23.61
CA GLU A 312 -3.69 -2.61 -23.30
C GLU A 312 -2.15 -2.60 -23.39
N GLU A 313 -1.59 -1.83 -24.33
CA GLU A 313 -0.15 -1.67 -24.48
C GLU A 313 0.45 -0.92 -23.28
N GLN A 314 -0.16 0.20 -22.87
CA GLN A 314 0.24 0.94 -21.68
C GLN A 314 0.16 0.05 -20.44
N ARG A 315 -0.91 -0.75 -20.29
CA ARG A 315 -1.08 -1.69 -19.17
C ARG A 315 0.08 -2.66 -19.07
N LYS A 316 0.47 -3.30 -20.18
CA LYS A 316 1.61 -4.24 -20.21
C LYS A 316 2.92 -3.56 -19.82
N ILE A 317 3.15 -2.34 -20.30
CA ILE A 317 4.33 -1.55 -19.91
C ILE A 317 4.33 -1.28 -18.40
N LEU A 318 3.22 -0.81 -17.83
CA LEU A 318 3.10 -0.54 -16.39
C LEU A 318 3.35 -1.81 -15.56
N GLN A 319 2.78 -2.95 -15.96
CA GLN A 319 3.00 -4.24 -15.29
C GLN A 319 4.48 -4.65 -15.32
N GLN A 320 5.14 -4.48 -16.47
CA GLN A 320 6.54 -4.83 -16.63
C GLN A 320 7.44 -3.94 -15.77
N ILE A 321 7.24 -2.61 -15.82
CA ILE A 321 7.97 -1.65 -14.96
C ILE A 321 7.84 -2.05 -13.50
N VAL A 322 6.63 -2.35 -13.04
CA VAL A 322 6.37 -2.71 -11.65
C VAL A 322 7.05 -4.02 -11.30
N TRP A 323 6.86 -5.08 -12.10
CA TRP A 323 7.43 -6.39 -11.78
C TRP A 323 8.96 -6.34 -11.74
N ASP A 324 9.58 -5.68 -12.70
CA ASP A 324 11.04 -5.50 -12.72
C ASP A 324 11.53 -4.65 -11.55
N THR A 325 10.76 -3.67 -11.10
CA THR A 325 11.14 -2.84 -9.95
C THR A 325 11.00 -3.64 -8.65
N VAL A 326 9.82 -4.18 -8.37
CA VAL A 326 9.52 -4.87 -7.12
C VAL A 326 10.36 -6.13 -6.94
N SER A 327 10.52 -6.94 -7.99
CA SER A 327 11.22 -8.22 -7.91
C SER A 327 12.75 -8.10 -7.85
N ASN A 328 13.31 -6.96 -8.27
CA ASN A 328 14.74 -6.67 -8.15
C ASN A 328 15.09 -5.80 -6.94
N TYR A 329 14.10 -5.26 -6.22
CA TYR A 329 14.34 -4.37 -5.09
C TYR A 329 14.42 -5.15 -3.77
N PRO A 330 15.59 -5.28 -3.11
CA PRO A 330 15.77 -6.18 -1.97
C PRO A 330 14.85 -5.90 -0.78
N TYR A 331 14.49 -4.63 -0.57
CA TYR A 331 13.64 -4.18 0.52
C TYR A 331 12.14 -4.38 0.29
N SER A 332 11.71 -4.79 -0.92
CA SER A 332 10.31 -5.18 -1.17
C SER A 332 9.93 -6.47 -0.46
N GLY A 333 10.93 -7.32 -0.17
CA GLY A 333 10.70 -8.65 0.39
C GLY A 333 10.13 -9.66 -0.60
N VAL A 334 9.91 -9.27 -1.86
CA VAL A 334 9.52 -10.18 -2.95
C VAL A 334 10.76 -10.90 -3.46
N LYS A 335 10.70 -12.23 -3.53
CA LYS A 335 11.75 -13.04 -4.16
C LYS A 335 11.34 -13.32 -5.59
N LYS A 336 12.29 -13.22 -6.53
CA LYS A 336 12.08 -13.77 -7.87
C LYS A 336 11.84 -15.30 -7.74
N PRO A 337 10.84 -15.86 -8.45
CA PRO A 337 10.61 -17.29 -8.51
C PRO A 337 11.83 -18.10 -8.93
#